data_AF-A0A8T5QP84-F1
#
_entry.id   AF-A0A8T5QP84-F1
#
_cell.length_a   1.000
_cell.length_b   1.000
_cell.length_c   1.000
_cell.angle_alpha   90.00
_cell.angle_beta   90.00
_cell.angle_gamma   90.00
#
_symmetry.space_group_name_H-M   'P 1'
#
loop_
_entity.id
_entity.type
_entity.pdbx_description
1 polymer ?
#
loop_
_entity_poly.entity_id
_entity_poly.type
_entity_poly.pdbx_seq_one_letter_code
_entity_poly.pdbx_strand_id
1 'polypeptide(L)'
;MAFMDMFKGKKKAPPSPPPPYPGTPPGAPPPASPGLPIDQVQSLKDRGMPDDQIINTLQAQGYDPVSINNAIAQVGAGPPAGPMADIPGMPPPEPELPGFGRKSSAKEVPSENVEEIAESIVEEKWGELTKELAKFTEWKDKAESRVAKVEQELQDLKDDVENLHKAIVAKIGEYDKNLLDVGTEIKAMEKVFQKVLPELTGSVSELSRITKGIRGKKKSAE
;
A
#
# COMPACT_ATOMS: atom_id res chain seq x y z
N MET A 1 2.40 35.33 -38.88
CA MET A 1 3.83 35.65 -38.64
C MET A 1 3.85 36.80 -37.63
N ALA A 2 4.48 36.76 -36.46
CA ALA A 2 5.65 36.00 -36.07
C ALA A 2 5.58 35.64 -34.57
N PHE A 3 5.86 34.37 -34.29
CA PHE A 3 6.33 33.84 -33.02
C PHE A 3 7.81 34.17 -32.91
N MET A 4 8.22 35.20 -32.15
CA MET A 4 9.63 35.35 -31.76
C MET A 4 9.86 36.40 -30.67
N ASP A 5 9.50 36.13 -29.40
CA ASP A 5 10.18 36.78 -28.27
C ASP A 5 9.86 36.13 -26.91
N MET A 6 10.37 34.92 -26.66
CA MET A 6 10.34 34.35 -25.30
C MET A 6 11.52 33.42 -25.01
N PHE A 7 12.75 33.90 -25.20
CA PHE A 7 13.94 33.26 -24.62
C PHE A 7 15.01 34.31 -24.25
N LYS A 8 14.85 34.94 -23.08
CA LYS A 8 15.96 35.57 -22.35
C LYS A 8 16.06 34.95 -20.97
N GLY A 9 17.25 34.41 -20.70
CA GLY A 9 17.54 33.48 -19.62
C GLY A 9 17.31 34.02 -18.22
N LYS A 10 16.62 33.21 -17.41
CA LYS A 10 16.73 33.26 -15.96
C LYS A 10 17.84 32.31 -15.52
N LYS A 11 18.97 32.88 -15.07
CA LYS A 11 19.96 32.18 -14.24
C LYS A 11 19.22 31.57 -13.03
N LYS A 12 19.27 30.25 -12.87
CA LYS A 12 18.74 29.55 -11.70
C LYS A 12 19.55 29.98 -10.48
N ALA A 13 18.89 30.63 -9.51
CA ALA A 13 19.43 30.83 -8.17
C ALA A 13 19.52 29.47 -7.46
N PRO A 14 20.47 29.27 -6.51
CA PRO A 14 20.56 28.04 -5.73
C PRO A 14 19.24 27.80 -4.98
N PRO A 15 18.83 26.53 -4.79
CA PRO A 15 17.58 26.22 -4.10
C PRO A 15 17.63 26.79 -2.69
N SER A 16 16.63 27.61 -2.37
CA SER A 16 16.40 28.17 -1.04
C SER A 16 16.29 27.04 0.01
N PRO A 17 16.89 27.21 1.20
CA PRO A 17 16.83 26.19 2.25
C PRO A 17 15.38 25.88 2.65
N PRO A 18 15.09 24.63 3.04
CA PRO A 18 13.73 24.22 3.41
C PRO A 18 13.20 25.08 4.58
N PRO A 19 11.89 25.37 4.62
CA PRO A 19 11.32 26.20 5.66
C PRO A 19 11.60 25.59 7.04
N PRO A 20 11.95 26.42 8.04
CA PRO A 20 12.19 25.92 9.39
C PRO A 20 10.91 25.30 9.95
N TYR A 21 11.06 24.17 10.63
CA TYR A 21 9.96 23.49 11.32
C TYR A 21 9.21 24.48 12.23
N PRO A 22 7.86 24.43 12.27
CA PRO A 22 7.08 25.34 13.08
C PRO A 22 7.33 25.03 14.57
N GLY A 23 8.06 25.92 15.25
CA GLY A 23 8.18 25.89 16.72
C GLY A 23 9.54 26.23 17.34
N THR A 24 10.61 26.48 16.57
CA THR A 24 11.91 26.83 17.17
C THR A 24 12.16 28.35 17.18
N PRO A 25 12.41 28.97 18.37
CA PRO A 25 12.73 30.39 18.46
C PRO A 25 14.07 30.70 17.78
N PRO A 26 14.19 31.86 17.10
CA PRO A 26 15.37 32.19 16.31
C PRO A 26 16.55 32.54 17.24
N GLY A 27 17.62 31.75 17.19
CA GLY A 27 18.89 32.03 17.88
C GLY A 27 19.43 30.96 18.83
N ALA A 28 18.79 29.79 18.94
CA ALA A 28 19.37 28.68 19.68
C ALA A 28 20.54 28.04 18.91
N PRO A 29 21.72 27.82 19.52
CA PRO A 29 22.77 27.01 18.90
C PRO A 29 22.21 25.61 18.59
N PRO A 30 22.62 24.97 17.48
CA PRO A 30 22.16 23.62 17.15
C PRO A 30 22.40 22.71 18.36
N PRO A 31 21.42 21.90 18.78
CA PRO A 31 21.64 20.95 19.86
C PRO A 31 22.83 20.08 19.46
N ALA A 32 23.83 20.02 20.32
CA ALA A 32 25.00 19.15 20.13
C ALA A 32 24.46 17.76 19.79
N SER A 33 24.70 17.32 18.55
CA SER A 33 24.27 16.03 18.06
C SER A 33 24.74 14.98 19.06
N PRO A 34 23.83 14.18 19.67
CA PRO A 34 24.24 13.00 20.41
C PRO A 34 25.04 12.18 19.41
N GLY A 35 26.34 11.98 19.68
CA GLY A 35 27.19 11.16 18.84
C GLY A 35 26.48 9.85 18.56
N LEU A 36 26.39 9.47 17.30
CA LEU A 36 25.81 8.20 16.92
C LEU A 36 26.41 7.08 17.78
N PRO A 37 25.58 6.19 18.36
CA PRO A 37 26.13 5.03 19.04
C PRO A 37 26.69 4.12 17.96
N ILE A 38 28.02 4.13 17.81
CA ILE A 38 28.77 3.12 17.06
C ILE A 38 28.32 1.72 17.52
N ASP A 39 28.02 1.58 18.81
CA ASP A 39 27.42 0.39 19.43
C ASP A 39 26.10 -0.05 18.78
N GLN A 40 25.26 0.90 18.35
CA GLN A 40 23.96 0.59 17.73
C GLN A 40 24.17 0.06 16.31
N VAL A 41 25.06 0.68 15.54
CA VAL A 41 25.47 0.18 14.20
C VAL A 41 26.08 -1.21 14.33
N GLN A 42 26.97 -1.41 15.31
CA GLN A 42 27.61 -2.69 15.56
C GLN A 42 26.60 -3.78 15.95
N SER A 43 25.65 -3.47 16.83
CA SER A 43 24.59 -4.42 17.21
C SER A 43 23.68 -4.84 16.04
N LEU A 44 23.42 -3.93 15.08
CA LEU A 44 22.62 -4.22 13.90
C LEU A 44 23.41 -5.05 12.89
N LYS A 45 24.72 -4.78 12.78
CA LYS A 45 25.64 -5.54 11.94
C LYS A 45 25.87 -6.95 12.46
N ASP A 46 25.98 -7.13 13.78
CA ASP A 46 26.06 -8.44 14.45
C ASP A 46 24.79 -9.27 14.26
N ARG A 47 23.63 -8.62 14.04
CA ARG A 47 22.36 -9.27 13.66
C ARG A 47 22.30 -9.64 12.17
N GLY A 48 23.35 -9.41 11.40
CA GLY A 48 23.43 -9.70 9.97
C GLY A 48 22.61 -8.75 9.09
N MET A 49 22.27 -7.55 9.59
CA MET A 49 21.55 -6.56 8.81
C MET A 49 22.49 -5.93 7.75
N PRO A 50 22.07 -5.79 6.48
CA PRO A 50 22.89 -5.15 5.46
C PRO A 50 22.98 -3.64 5.70
N ASP A 51 24.12 -3.04 5.33
CA ASP A 51 24.44 -1.63 5.62
C ASP A 51 23.34 -0.67 5.11
N ASP A 52 22.70 -0.95 3.96
CA ASP A 52 21.58 -0.14 3.43
C ASP A 52 20.33 -0.17 4.35
N GLN A 53 20.03 -1.30 4.98
CA GLN A 53 18.92 -1.40 5.94
C GLN A 53 19.26 -0.69 7.25
N ILE A 54 20.54 -0.74 7.66
CA ILE A 54 21.03 -0.01 8.84
C ILE A 54 20.87 1.49 8.61
N ILE A 55 21.24 1.99 7.43
CA ILE A 55 21.10 3.40 7.05
C ILE A 55 19.63 3.84 7.13
N ASN A 56 18.72 3.09 6.52
CA ASN A 56 17.29 3.42 6.54
C ASN A 56 16.71 3.41 7.96
N THR A 57 17.12 2.45 8.79
CA THR A 57 16.65 2.32 10.18
C THR A 57 17.13 3.48 11.05
N LEU A 58 18.39 3.90 10.89
CA LEU A 58 18.96 5.00 11.65
C LEU A 58 18.47 6.36 11.17
N GLN A 59 18.24 6.53 9.86
CA GLN A 59 17.59 7.73 9.32
C GLN A 59 16.16 7.89 9.86
N ALA A 60 15.40 6.79 9.98
CA ALA A 60 14.07 6.81 10.59
C ALA A 60 14.09 7.21 12.08
N GLN A 61 15.21 7.00 12.77
CA GLN A 61 15.43 7.41 14.15
C GLN A 61 15.93 8.86 14.28
N GLY A 62 16.06 9.57 13.15
CA GLY A 62 16.41 11.00 13.10
C GLY A 62 17.91 11.27 13.08
N TYR A 63 18.74 10.27 12.82
CA TYR A 63 20.18 10.46 12.74
C TYR A 63 20.62 11.01 11.37
N ASP A 64 21.71 11.79 11.40
CA ASP A 64 22.26 12.43 10.20
C ASP A 64 22.99 11.40 9.29
N PRO A 65 22.76 11.43 7.96
CA PRO A 65 23.36 10.49 7.00
C PRO A 65 24.89 10.45 7.00
N VAL A 66 25.56 11.60 7.20
CA VAL A 66 27.03 11.68 7.20
C VAL A 66 27.59 10.96 8.41
N SER A 67 26.94 11.14 9.54
CA SER A 67 27.34 10.49 10.79
C SER A 67 27.14 8.97 10.68
N ILE A 68 26.05 8.49 10.06
CA ILE A 68 25.74 7.06 9.90
C ILE A 68 26.81 6.38 9.05
N ASN A 69 27.18 6.99 7.93
CA ASN A 69 28.20 6.45 7.04
C ASN A 69 29.58 6.38 7.72
N ASN A 70 29.94 7.40 8.51
CA ASN A 70 31.18 7.38 9.27
C ASN A 70 31.19 6.27 10.33
N ALA A 71 30.07 6.04 11.03
CA ALA A 71 29.96 4.98 12.02
C ALA A 71 30.03 3.58 11.37
N ILE A 72 29.36 3.36 10.24
CA ILE A 72 29.44 2.09 9.48
C ILE A 72 30.86 1.84 8.98
N ALA A 73 31.52 2.86 8.43
CA ALA A 73 32.90 2.78 8.00
C ALA A 73 33.85 2.46 9.17
N GLN A 74 33.58 3.00 10.36
CA GLN A 74 34.37 2.76 11.56
C GLN A 74 34.14 1.38 12.20
N VAL A 75 32.95 0.79 12.06
CA VAL A 75 32.69 -0.60 12.49
C VAL A 75 33.24 -1.60 11.47
N GLY A 76 33.19 -1.26 10.17
CA GLY A 76 33.73 -2.09 9.09
C GLY A 76 35.26 -2.06 9.01
N ALA A 77 35.87 -0.91 9.30
CA ALA A 77 37.30 -0.80 9.52
C ALA A 77 37.58 -1.21 10.98
N GLY A 78 37.92 -2.48 11.20
CA GLY A 78 38.28 -2.99 12.53
C GLY A 78 39.24 -2.05 13.30
N PRO A 79 39.26 -2.13 14.63
CA PRO A 79 39.80 -1.08 15.49
C PRO A 79 41.20 -0.61 15.07
N PRO A 80 41.46 0.70 14.93
CA PRO A 80 42.82 1.18 14.79
C PRO A 80 43.54 0.86 16.09
N ALA A 81 44.41 -0.15 16.04
CA ALA A 81 45.29 -0.51 17.13
C ALA A 81 46.20 0.69 17.46
N GLY A 82 45.82 1.48 18.46
CA GLY A 82 46.79 2.20 19.27
C GLY A 82 47.21 1.35 20.47
N PRO A 83 48.15 1.81 21.30
CA PRO A 83 49.40 2.52 21.00
C PRO A 83 50.60 1.55 21.08
N MET A 84 51.66 1.80 20.30
CA MET A 84 52.91 1.01 20.38
C MET A 84 53.50 1.05 21.80
N ALA A 85 53.45 -0.09 22.47
CA ALA A 85 54.26 -0.38 23.64
C ALA A 85 55.67 -0.78 23.19
N ASP A 86 56.65 -0.09 23.78
CA ASP A 86 58.05 -0.47 24.01
C ASP A 86 58.56 -1.74 23.31
N ILE A 87 59.43 -1.55 22.29
CA ILE A 87 60.44 -2.54 21.93
C ILE A 87 61.81 -1.81 21.91
N PRO A 88 62.72 -2.12 22.84
CA PRO A 88 64.08 -1.58 22.87
C PRO A 88 64.93 -2.25 21.80
N GLY A 89 65.49 -1.48 20.87
CA GLY A 89 66.40 -2.00 19.85
C GLY A 89 66.61 -1.08 18.65
N MET A 90 67.13 0.12 18.87
CA MET A 90 67.69 0.96 17.79
C MET A 90 69.21 0.79 17.73
N PRO A 91 69.78 0.48 16.55
CA PRO A 91 71.12 0.94 16.17
C PRO A 91 71.06 2.39 15.65
N PRO A 92 72.18 3.13 15.68
CA PRO A 92 72.23 4.59 15.60
C PRO A 92 71.95 5.14 14.18
N PRO A 93 71.56 6.42 14.05
CA PRO A 93 71.41 7.07 12.75
C PRO A 93 72.79 7.51 12.22
N GLU A 94 73.15 7.07 11.02
CA GLU A 94 74.26 7.60 10.24
C GLU A 94 73.76 8.27 8.94
N PRO A 95 74.52 9.23 8.39
CA PRO A 95 74.02 10.47 7.81
C PRO A 95 73.39 10.34 6.42
N GLU A 96 72.46 11.26 6.16
CA GLU A 96 71.81 11.49 4.86
C GLU A 96 72.84 11.68 3.73
N LEU A 97 72.65 10.92 2.65
CA LEU A 97 73.10 11.30 1.32
C LEU A 97 71.88 11.32 0.37
N PRO A 98 71.78 12.34 -0.50
CA PRO A 98 70.67 12.50 -1.41
C PRO A 98 70.93 11.70 -2.68
N GLY A 99 69.97 10.90 -3.12
CA GLY A 99 69.96 10.46 -4.51
C GLY A 99 69.34 9.10 -4.77
N PHE A 100 68.45 9.13 -5.76
CA PHE A 100 67.94 8.03 -6.56
C PHE A 100 66.79 7.21 -5.98
N GLY A 101 65.64 7.45 -6.61
CA GLY A 101 64.37 6.77 -6.43
C GLY A 101 64.55 5.27 -6.37
N ARG A 102 64.27 4.73 -5.19
CA ARG A 102 64.08 3.31 -4.97
C ARG A 102 62.71 2.97 -5.55
N LYS A 103 62.71 2.42 -6.76
CA LYS A 103 61.60 1.60 -7.25
C LYS A 103 61.38 0.54 -6.18
N SER A 104 60.32 0.70 -5.40
CA SER A 104 59.72 -0.39 -4.65
C SER A 104 59.40 -1.46 -5.69
N SER A 105 60.00 -2.63 -5.51
CA SER A 105 59.51 -3.85 -6.12
C SER A 105 58.09 -4.03 -5.62
N ALA A 106 57.13 -3.48 -6.37
CA ALA A 106 55.78 -4.00 -6.38
C ALA A 106 55.95 -5.48 -6.73
N LYS A 107 55.69 -6.32 -5.73
CA LYS A 107 55.39 -7.72 -5.96
C LYS A 107 54.20 -7.70 -6.92
N GLU A 108 54.50 -7.89 -8.21
CA GLU A 108 53.52 -8.21 -9.24
C GLU A 108 52.84 -9.50 -8.78
N VAL A 109 51.81 -9.34 -7.97
CA VAL A 109 50.69 -10.27 -7.96
C VAL A 109 50.15 -10.18 -9.39
N PRO A 110 50.05 -11.30 -10.13
CA PRO A 110 49.64 -11.26 -11.52
C PRO A 110 48.27 -10.58 -11.59
N SER A 111 48.26 -9.33 -12.09
CA SER A 111 47.03 -8.55 -12.25
C SER A 111 46.09 -9.26 -13.21
N GLU A 112 46.63 -10.03 -14.16
CA GLU A 112 45.86 -10.87 -15.09
C GLU A 112 44.90 -11.83 -14.37
N ASN A 113 45.29 -12.46 -13.26
CA ASN A 113 44.39 -13.38 -12.55
C ASN A 113 43.28 -12.65 -11.78
N VAL A 114 43.54 -11.46 -11.24
CA VAL A 114 42.52 -10.69 -10.51
C VAL A 114 41.61 -9.95 -11.48
N GLU A 115 42.12 -9.53 -12.63
CA GLU A 115 41.39 -8.88 -13.72
C GLU A 115 40.51 -9.90 -14.45
N GLU A 116 41.00 -11.10 -14.74
CA GLU A 116 40.18 -12.20 -15.30
C GLU A 116 39.08 -12.66 -14.33
N ILE A 117 39.37 -12.76 -13.04
CA ILE A 117 38.36 -13.09 -12.01
C ILE A 117 37.36 -11.94 -11.85
N ALA A 118 37.79 -10.69 -11.92
CA ALA A 118 36.89 -9.53 -11.84
C ALA A 118 36.01 -9.40 -13.09
N GLU A 119 36.55 -9.58 -14.29
CA GLU A 119 35.78 -9.54 -15.54
C GLU A 119 34.78 -10.68 -15.62
N SER A 120 35.19 -11.91 -15.27
CA SER A 120 34.27 -13.06 -15.25
C SER A 120 33.16 -12.91 -14.21
N ILE A 121 33.44 -12.39 -13.01
CA ILE A 121 32.41 -12.15 -11.99
C ILE A 121 31.49 -10.99 -12.39
N VAL A 122 32.03 -9.91 -12.97
CA VAL A 122 31.22 -8.76 -13.40
C VAL A 122 30.31 -9.14 -14.56
N GLU A 123 30.80 -9.85 -15.58
CA GLU A 123 29.98 -10.29 -16.71
C GLU A 123 28.91 -11.30 -16.27
N GLU A 124 29.25 -12.26 -15.41
CA GLU A 124 28.30 -13.24 -14.88
C GLU A 124 27.19 -12.55 -14.05
N LYS A 125 27.56 -11.67 -13.12
CA LYS A 125 26.60 -10.95 -12.28
C LYS A 125 25.79 -9.93 -13.06
N TRP A 126 26.38 -9.26 -14.05
CA TRP A 126 25.66 -8.32 -14.91
C TRP A 126 24.66 -9.02 -15.83
N GLY A 127 25.03 -10.20 -16.33
CA GLY A 127 24.12 -11.08 -17.08
C GLY A 127 22.94 -11.56 -16.24
N GLU A 128 23.20 -12.01 -14.99
CA GLU A 128 22.14 -12.40 -14.04
C GLU A 128 21.20 -11.23 -13.72
N LEU A 129 21.73 -10.06 -13.38
CA LEU A 129 20.94 -8.85 -13.08
C LEU A 129 20.10 -8.40 -14.27
N THR A 130 20.66 -8.43 -15.49
CA THR A 130 19.91 -8.08 -16.72
C THR A 130 18.76 -9.06 -16.96
N LYS A 131 18.97 -10.34 -16.68
CA LYS A 131 17.94 -11.37 -16.80
C LYS A 131 16.83 -11.21 -15.75
N GLU A 132 17.18 -10.82 -14.52
CA GLU A 132 16.19 -10.49 -13.49
C GLU A 132 15.40 -9.23 -13.82
N LEU A 133 16.06 -8.20 -14.37
CA LEU A 133 15.39 -6.99 -14.82
C LEU A 133 14.41 -7.25 -15.97
N ALA A 134 14.78 -8.14 -16.89
CA ALA A 134 13.88 -8.60 -17.96
C ALA A 134 12.63 -9.29 -17.38
N LYS A 135 12.82 -10.22 -16.43
CA LYS A 135 11.70 -10.87 -15.71
C LYS A 135 10.84 -9.86 -14.93
N PHE A 136 11.47 -8.86 -14.31
CA PHE A 136 10.76 -7.81 -13.60
C PHE A 136 9.91 -6.95 -14.54
N THR A 137 10.43 -6.66 -15.74
CA THR A 137 9.70 -5.94 -16.78
C THR A 137 8.50 -6.77 -17.27
N GLU A 138 8.69 -8.06 -17.56
CA GLU A 138 7.56 -8.94 -17.92
C GLU A 138 6.51 -9.05 -16.81
N TRP A 139 6.94 -9.08 -15.55
CA TRP A 139 6.03 -9.09 -14.42
C TRP A 139 5.28 -7.77 -14.28
N LYS A 140 5.96 -6.64 -14.46
CA LYS A 140 5.36 -5.29 -14.49
C LYS A 140 4.29 -5.22 -15.59
N ASP A 141 4.60 -5.66 -16.80
CA ASP A 141 3.64 -5.66 -17.92
C ASP A 141 2.42 -6.55 -17.63
N LYS A 142 2.63 -7.74 -17.04
CA LYS A 142 1.55 -8.62 -16.59
C LYS A 142 0.72 -8.00 -15.47
N ALA A 143 1.35 -7.30 -14.54
CA ALA A 143 0.66 -6.62 -13.44
C ALA A 143 -0.20 -5.46 -13.98
N GLU A 144 0.35 -4.63 -14.87
CA GLU A 144 -0.39 -3.54 -15.52
C GLU A 144 -1.59 -4.06 -16.32
N SER A 145 -1.41 -5.14 -17.08
CA SER A 145 -2.51 -5.78 -17.82
C SER A 145 -3.60 -6.33 -16.89
N ARG A 146 -3.22 -6.97 -15.77
CA ARG A 146 -4.18 -7.48 -14.78
C ARG A 146 -4.92 -6.35 -14.07
N VAL A 147 -4.25 -5.26 -13.73
CA VAL A 147 -4.86 -4.08 -13.12
C VAL A 147 -5.88 -3.47 -14.08
N ALA A 148 -5.51 -3.26 -15.34
CA ALA A 148 -6.44 -2.75 -16.36
C ALA A 148 -7.67 -3.67 -16.54
N LYS A 149 -7.48 -4.99 -16.49
CA LYS A 149 -8.61 -5.94 -16.56
C LYS A 149 -9.52 -5.86 -15.33
N VAL A 150 -8.94 -5.72 -14.13
CA VAL A 150 -9.71 -5.56 -12.88
C VAL A 150 -10.48 -4.23 -12.87
N GLU A 151 -9.88 -3.15 -13.37
CA GLU A 151 -10.57 -1.87 -13.53
C GLU A 151 -11.78 -1.99 -14.47
N GLN A 152 -11.62 -2.69 -15.59
CA GLN A 152 -12.73 -2.96 -16.51
C GLN A 152 -13.82 -3.83 -15.85
N GLU A 153 -13.45 -4.93 -15.19
CA GLU A 153 -14.41 -5.81 -14.50
C GLU A 153 -15.16 -5.07 -13.38
N LEU A 154 -14.49 -4.14 -12.67
CA LEU A 154 -15.13 -3.30 -11.66
C LEU A 154 -16.10 -2.29 -12.27
N GLN A 155 -15.77 -1.75 -13.45
CA GLN A 155 -16.67 -0.86 -14.18
C GLN A 155 -17.91 -1.63 -14.68
N ASP A 156 -17.71 -2.81 -15.26
CA ASP A 156 -18.81 -3.66 -15.72
C ASP A 156 -19.71 -4.08 -14.53
N LEU A 157 -19.11 -4.47 -13.40
CA LEU A 157 -19.85 -4.79 -12.16
C LEU A 157 -20.63 -3.58 -11.65
N LYS A 158 -20.07 -2.37 -11.72
CA LYS A 158 -20.76 -1.14 -11.32
C LYS A 158 -22.00 -0.92 -12.20
N ASP A 159 -21.87 -1.08 -13.51
CA ASP A 159 -22.97 -0.91 -14.45
C ASP A 159 -24.05 -1.98 -14.24
N ASP A 160 -23.67 -3.23 -13.97
CA ASP A 160 -24.59 -4.32 -13.62
C ASP A 160 -25.35 -4.04 -12.32
N VAL A 161 -24.68 -3.54 -11.28
CA VAL A 161 -25.32 -3.15 -10.01
C VAL A 161 -26.28 -1.98 -10.20
N GLU A 162 -25.93 -0.99 -11.01
CA GLU A 162 -26.84 0.12 -11.34
C GLU A 162 -28.09 -0.36 -12.09
N ASN A 163 -27.91 -1.29 -13.04
CA ASN A 163 -29.02 -1.89 -13.77
C ASN A 163 -29.90 -2.76 -12.86
N LEU A 164 -29.29 -3.54 -11.97
CA LEU A 164 -30.01 -4.32 -10.98
C LEU A 164 -30.79 -3.43 -10.01
N HIS A 165 -30.20 -2.33 -9.55
CA HIS A 165 -30.87 -1.37 -8.69
C HIS A 165 -32.11 -0.78 -9.38
N LYS A 166 -31.98 -0.35 -10.64
CA LYS A 166 -33.13 0.13 -11.44
C LYS A 166 -34.21 -0.94 -11.58
N ALA A 167 -33.83 -2.19 -11.89
CA ALA A 167 -34.76 -3.30 -12.04
C ALA A 167 -35.50 -3.61 -10.73
N ILE A 168 -34.80 -3.62 -9.59
CA ILE A 168 -35.37 -3.84 -8.27
C ILE A 168 -36.34 -2.71 -7.91
N VAL A 169 -35.96 -1.44 -8.13
CA VAL A 169 -36.85 -0.29 -7.85
C VAL A 169 -38.11 -0.36 -8.72
N ALA A 170 -37.99 -0.71 -10.00
CA ALA A 170 -39.15 -0.91 -10.88
C ALA A 170 -40.05 -2.04 -10.36
N LYS A 171 -39.47 -3.19 -9.98
CA LYS A 171 -40.21 -4.32 -9.42
C LYS A 171 -40.93 -3.96 -8.13
N ILE A 172 -40.28 -3.23 -7.22
CA ILE A 172 -40.90 -2.75 -5.98
C ILE A 172 -42.07 -1.82 -6.29
N GLY A 173 -41.93 -0.92 -7.27
CA GLY A 173 -43.03 -0.06 -7.71
C GLY A 173 -44.22 -0.85 -8.28
N GLU A 174 -43.97 -1.90 -9.07
CA GLU A 174 -45.00 -2.82 -9.53
C GLU A 174 -45.68 -3.56 -8.37
N TYR A 175 -44.90 -4.02 -7.38
CA TYR A 175 -45.44 -4.68 -6.19
C TYR A 175 -46.31 -3.74 -5.36
N ASP A 176 -45.90 -2.50 -5.14
CA ASP A 176 -46.68 -1.50 -4.41
C ASP A 176 -48.02 -1.23 -5.11
N LYS A 177 -47.99 -1.05 -6.44
CA LYS A 177 -49.20 -0.89 -7.24
C LYS A 177 -50.12 -2.12 -7.15
N ASN A 178 -49.58 -3.32 -7.32
CA ASN A 178 -50.37 -4.55 -7.20
C ASN A 178 -50.95 -4.70 -5.79
N LEU A 179 -50.22 -4.31 -4.74
CA LEU A 179 -50.69 -4.36 -3.36
C LEU A 179 -51.82 -3.35 -3.12
N LEU A 180 -51.75 -2.15 -3.72
CA LEU A 180 -52.83 -1.18 -3.70
C LEU A 180 -54.07 -1.73 -4.40
N ASP A 181 -53.92 -2.31 -5.59
CA ASP A 181 -55.02 -2.91 -6.35
C ASP A 181 -55.67 -4.05 -5.55
N VAL A 182 -54.88 -4.98 -5.02
CA VAL A 182 -55.36 -6.04 -4.11
C VAL A 182 -56.04 -5.45 -2.88
N GLY A 183 -55.53 -4.36 -2.31
CA GLY A 183 -56.17 -3.65 -1.21
C GLY A 183 -57.56 -3.09 -1.57
N THR A 184 -57.75 -2.63 -2.80
CA THR A 184 -59.06 -2.19 -3.29
C THR A 184 -60.02 -3.36 -3.50
N GLU A 185 -59.55 -4.46 -4.08
CA GLU A 185 -60.34 -5.68 -4.26
C GLU A 185 -60.75 -6.29 -2.91
N ILE A 186 -59.83 -6.36 -1.95
CA ILE A 186 -60.11 -6.83 -0.59
C ILE A 186 -61.18 -5.96 0.07
N LYS A 187 -61.12 -4.63 -0.07
CA LYS A 187 -62.19 -3.73 0.43
C LYS A 187 -63.52 -3.95 -0.27
N ALA A 188 -63.52 -4.22 -1.58
CA ALA A 188 -64.74 -4.55 -2.31
C ALA A 188 -65.33 -5.88 -1.80
N MET A 189 -64.47 -6.88 -1.61
CA MET A 189 -64.85 -8.18 -1.06
C MET A 189 -65.37 -8.05 0.37
N GLU A 190 -64.75 -7.20 1.21
CA GLU A 190 -65.24 -6.86 2.55
C GLU A 190 -66.68 -6.32 2.49
N LYS A 191 -66.97 -5.38 1.59
CA LYS A 191 -68.34 -4.86 1.40
C LYS A 191 -69.31 -5.93 0.92
N VAL A 192 -68.87 -6.85 0.07
CA VAL A 192 -69.69 -7.99 -0.36
C VAL A 192 -70.00 -8.89 0.84
N PHE A 193 -69.00 -9.24 1.65
CA PHE A 193 -69.20 -10.02 2.87
C PHE A 193 -70.15 -9.32 3.86
N GLN A 194 -70.01 -8.01 4.04
CA GLN A 194 -70.92 -7.22 4.89
C GLN A 194 -72.38 -7.27 4.42
N LYS A 195 -72.63 -7.42 3.12
CA LYS A 195 -73.99 -7.57 2.56
C LYS A 195 -74.50 -9.01 2.61
N VAL A 196 -73.63 -9.97 2.31
CA VAL A 196 -73.97 -11.40 2.21
C VAL A 196 -74.19 -12.03 3.58
N LEU A 197 -73.41 -11.66 4.60
CA LEU A 197 -73.57 -12.24 5.96
C LEU A 197 -74.99 -12.03 6.54
N PRO A 198 -75.58 -10.81 6.51
CA PRO A 198 -76.96 -10.59 6.91
C PRO A 198 -77.97 -11.34 6.04
N GLU A 199 -77.78 -11.38 4.72
CA GLU A 199 -78.70 -12.03 3.78
C GLU A 199 -78.75 -13.55 3.97
N LEU A 200 -77.59 -14.19 4.17
CA LEU A 200 -77.49 -15.60 4.53
C LEU A 200 -78.12 -15.88 5.89
N THR A 201 -77.87 -15.04 6.90
CA THR A 201 -78.47 -15.18 8.23
C THR A 201 -80.00 -15.05 8.16
N GLY A 202 -80.49 -14.08 7.38
CA GLY A 202 -81.91 -13.89 7.10
C GLY A 202 -82.52 -15.11 6.42
N SER A 203 -81.92 -15.56 5.31
CA SER A 203 -82.37 -16.72 4.54
C SER A 203 -82.42 -18.00 5.37
N VAL A 204 -81.39 -18.28 6.17
CA VAL A 204 -81.35 -19.43 7.08
C VAL A 204 -82.43 -19.30 8.17
N SER A 205 -82.67 -18.10 8.69
CA SER A 205 -83.73 -17.87 9.68
C SER A 205 -85.14 -18.08 9.08
N GLU A 206 -85.37 -17.68 7.83
CA GLU A 206 -86.61 -17.92 7.11
C GLU A 206 -86.81 -19.41 6.80
N LEU A 207 -85.76 -20.10 6.33
CA LEU A 207 -85.81 -21.54 6.09
C LEU A 207 -86.14 -22.31 7.38
N SER A 208 -85.56 -21.88 8.51
CA SER A 208 -85.88 -22.41 9.84
C SER A 208 -87.33 -22.17 10.23
N ARG A 209 -87.88 -20.97 9.98
CA ARG A 209 -89.30 -20.64 10.23
C ARG A 209 -90.24 -21.45 9.35
N ILE A 210 -89.98 -21.57 8.05
CA ILE A 210 -90.77 -22.36 7.10
C ILE A 210 -90.79 -23.83 7.53
N THR A 211 -89.62 -24.39 7.84
CA THR A 211 -89.50 -25.78 8.32
C THR A 211 -90.29 -25.99 9.62
N LYS A 212 -90.20 -25.05 10.56
CA LYS A 212 -90.93 -25.11 11.84
C LYS A 212 -92.45 -25.00 11.62
N GLY A 213 -92.89 -24.14 10.70
CA GLY A 213 -94.31 -24.00 10.32
C GLY A 213 -94.89 -25.25 9.67
N ILE A 214 -94.15 -25.89 8.76
CA ILE A 214 -94.53 -27.17 8.14
C ILE A 214 -94.63 -28.27 9.19
N ARG A 215 -93.65 -28.35 10.10
CA ARG A 215 -93.64 -29.33 11.19
C ARG A 215 -94.78 -29.10 12.21
N GLY A 216 -95.19 -27.85 12.41
CA GLY A 216 -96.34 -27.47 13.25
C GLY A 216 -97.67 -27.88 12.64
N LYS A 217 -97.92 -27.57 11.35
CA LYS A 217 -99.14 -27.98 10.64
C LYS A 217 -99.34 -29.49 10.61
N LYS A 218 -98.25 -30.26 10.49
CA LYS A 218 -98.31 -31.73 10.50
C LYS A 218 -98.74 -32.33 11.85
N LYS A 219 -98.54 -31.62 12.98
CA LYS A 219 -98.96 -32.05 14.33
C LYS A 219 -100.39 -31.70 14.70
N SER A 220 -101.08 -30.86 13.93
CA SER A 220 -102.47 -30.44 14.19
C SER A 220 -103.48 -31.11 13.26
N ALA A 221 -103.01 -31.92 12.31
CA ALA A 221 -103.84 -32.68 11.36
C ALA A 221 -103.95 -34.18 11.71
N GLU A 222 -103.42 -34.55 12.88
CA GLU A 222 -103.53 -35.86 13.54
C GLU A 222 -104.22 -35.65 14.89
#